data_AF-A0A950NBX4-F1
#
_entry.id   AF-A0A950NBX4-F1
#
_cell.length_a   1.000
_cell.length_b   1.000
_cell.length_c   1.000
_cell.angle_alpha   90.00
_cell.angle_beta   90.00
_cell.angle_gamma   90.00
#
_symmetry.space_group_name_H-M   'P 1'
#
loop_
_entity.id
_entity.type
_entity.pdbx_description
1 polymer ?
#
loop_
_entity_poly.entity_id
_entity_poly.type
_entity_poly.pdbx_seq_one_letter_code
_entity_poly.pdbx_strand_id
1 'polypeptide(L)'
;MQIRRYVGADEKELLKKIRAELGSDAVILHSTYGKRSGLLRFFAKPRIEIVAGGGFRIVKDYAPGEGGRTVAFPAKGLPAPETLQKEIGEIKRLIAETQSMVSCRNGVEGPQELAEEYTSLATTKVSESLAQKMMTRLRGQLPPEGLRDRTKIRTAVRGLVKDMIRCTDGIALKPGRCTRVAFIGPTGVGKTTTIAKLVSIYAHRGREVAVITNDTYRIAAAEQIKRVAQLVGVPIRVCQRPQEIAQALEEFSNRDLVLIDTAGRS
;
A
#
# COMPACT_ATOMS: atom_id res chain seq x y z
N MET A 1 9.20 54.26 7.71
CA MET A 1 8.39 53.05 7.93
C MET A 1 9.26 52.01 8.59
N GLN A 2 8.98 51.62 9.83
CA GLN A 2 9.77 50.64 10.57
C GLN A 2 8.91 49.41 10.82
N ILE A 3 9.29 48.25 10.30
CA ILE A 3 8.61 46.97 10.55
C ILE A 3 9.51 46.12 11.45
N ARG A 4 8.97 45.56 12.51
CA ARG A 4 9.70 44.71 13.46
C ARG A 4 8.88 43.50 13.87
N ARG A 5 9.60 42.42 14.17
CA ARG A 5 9.03 41.17 14.67
C ARG A 5 9.28 41.05 16.17
N TYR A 6 8.22 40.77 16.91
CA TYR A 6 8.20 40.61 18.36
C TYR A 6 7.77 39.19 18.70
N VAL A 7 8.44 38.58 19.67
CA VAL A 7 8.18 37.19 20.08
C VAL A 7 8.10 37.08 21.59
N GLY A 8 7.08 36.41 22.11
CA GLY A 8 6.83 36.32 23.55
C GLY A 8 5.82 35.24 23.92
N ALA A 9 5.55 35.10 25.21
CA ALA A 9 4.60 34.13 25.75
C ALA A 9 3.22 34.73 26.03
N ASP A 10 3.14 36.06 26.24
CA ASP A 10 1.92 36.80 26.53
C ASP A 10 1.74 37.93 25.50
N GLU A 11 0.57 37.94 24.85
CA GLU A 11 0.19 38.94 23.85
C GLU A 11 0.13 40.34 24.45
N LYS A 12 -0.38 40.49 25.68
CA LYS A 12 -0.55 41.80 26.33
C LYS A 12 0.80 42.45 26.61
N GLU A 13 1.81 41.66 26.95
CA GLU A 13 3.18 42.14 27.14
C GLU A 13 3.81 42.56 25.80
N LEU A 14 3.60 41.75 24.74
CA LEU A 14 4.09 42.06 23.40
C LEU A 14 3.47 43.34 22.85
N LEU A 15 2.15 43.54 23.01
CA LEU A 15 1.47 44.75 22.57
C LEU A 15 1.96 46.00 23.32
N LYS A 16 2.27 45.88 24.62
CA LYS A 16 2.90 46.98 25.38
C LYS A 16 4.27 47.33 24.81
N LYS A 17 5.11 46.32 24.52
CA LYS A 17 6.43 46.52 23.91
C LYS A 17 6.33 47.15 22.52
N ILE A 18 5.41 46.67 21.69
CA ILE A 18 5.14 47.23 20.36
C ILE A 18 4.75 48.71 20.44
N ARG A 19 3.84 49.07 21.34
CA ARG A 19 3.42 50.48 21.52
C ARG A 19 4.52 51.37 22.08
N ALA A 20 5.33 50.85 22.99
CA ALA A 20 6.45 51.59 23.56
C ALA A 20 7.54 51.88 22.52
N GLU A 21 7.80 50.95 21.59
CA GLU A 21 8.86 51.09 20.58
C GLU A 21 8.41 51.74 19.28
N LEU A 22 7.23 51.39 18.76
CA LEU A 22 6.72 51.84 17.45
C LEU A 22 5.70 52.98 17.54
N GLY A 23 5.33 53.39 18.76
CA GLY A 23 4.34 54.43 19.04
C GLY A 23 2.91 53.91 19.14
N SER A 24 1.99 54.79 19.55
CA SER A 24 0.56 54.49 19.71
C SER A 24 -0.13 54.08 18.41
N ASP A 25 0.45 54.49 17.27
CA ASP A 25 -0.13 54.31 15.93
C ASP A 25 0.47 53.08 15.21
N ALA A 26 1.09 52.17 15.97
CA ALA A 26 1.62 50.93 15.44
C ALA A 26 0.50 50.03 14.91
N VAL A 27 0.69 49.50 13.71
CA VAL A 27 -0.26 48.58 13.05
C VAL A 27 0.31 47.17 13.06
N ILE A 28 -0.50 46.20 13.49
CA ILE A 28 -0.14 44.79 13.42
C ILE A 28 -0.39 44.31 11.98
N LEU A 29 0.66 43.82 11.34
CA LEU A 29 0.59 43.34 9.97
C LEU A 29 0.29 41.84 9.94
N HIS A 30 0.84 41.10 10.91
CA HIS A 30 0.72 39.65 10.97
C HIS A 30 0.88 39.14 12.40
N SER A 31 0.09 38.16 12.81
CA SER A 31 0.23 37.45 14.09
C SER A 31 0.12 35.95 13.90
N THR A 32 1.00 35.19 14.55
CA THR A 32 0.97 33.72 14.56
C THR A 32 1.08 33.19 15.98
N TYR A 33 0.26 32.17 16.28
CA TYR A 33 0.18 31.51 17.57
C TYR A 33 0.64 30.07 17.43
N GLY A 34 1.79 29.73 18.01
CA GLY A 34 2.40 28.41 17.86
C GLY A 34 2.60 27.65 19.18
N LYS A 35 2.43 26.32 19.13
CA LYS A 35 3.11 25.38 20.04
C LYS A 35 4.20 24.67 19.24
N ARG A 36 5.41 24.56 19.79
CA ARG A 36 6.55 23.92 19.09
C ARG A 36 6.20 22.46 18.75
N SER A 37 6.49 22.03 17.52
CA SER A 37 6.33 20.65 17.04
C SER A 37 7.60 19.84 17.30
N GLY A 38 7.48 18.70 17.99
CA GLY A 38 8.57 17.76 18.33
C GLY A 38 8.19 16.77 19.44
N LEU A 39 8.97 15.69 19.62
CA LEU A 39 8.68 14.54 20.49
C LEU A 39 8.48 14.87 21.99
N LEU A 40 8.92 16.05 22.46
CA LEU A 40 8.75 16.54 23.84
C LEU A 40 7.56 17.53 23.98
N ARG A 41 6.36 17.10 23.59
CA ARG A 41 5.14 17.93 23.54
C ARG A 41 4.62 18.41 24.92
N PHE A 42 5.06 17.81 26.02
CA PHE A 42 4.45 18.00 27.34
C PHE A 42 5.01 19.16 28.19
N PHE A 43 6.10 19.83 27.77
CA PHE A 43 6.71 20.94 28.55
C PHE A 43 6.90 22.26 27.77
N ALA A 44 6.40 22.37 26.53
CA ALA A 44 6.65 23.56 25.70
C ALA A 44 5.63 24.69 25.97
N LYS A 45 6.12 25.84 26.44
CA LYS A 45 5.32 27.07 26.61
C LYS A 45 4.85 27.61 25.24
N PRO A 46 3.62 28.14 25.14
CA PRO A 46 3.11 28.75 23.90
C PRO A 46 3.98 29.94 23.48
N ARG A 47 4.21 30.08 22.17
CA ARG A 47 5.03 31.16 21.60
C ARG A 47 4.18 31.95 20.60
N ILE A 48 4.09 33.25 20.84
CA ILE A 48 3.35 34.21 20.01
C ILE A 48 4.38 35.03 19.25
N GLU A 49 4.23 35.12 17.92
CA GLU A 49 5.03 36.00 17.06
C GLU A 49 4.12 37.06 16.43
N ILE A 50 4.46 38.35 16.61
CA ILE A 50 3.72 39.49 16.06
C ILE A 50 4.67 40.34 15.23
N VAL A 51 4.30 40.62 13.98
CA VAL A 51 4.99 41.59 13.13
C VAL A 51 4.17 42.87 13.10
N ALA A 52 4.77 43.96 13.57
CA ALA A 52 4.13 45.26 13.66
C ALA A 52 4.97 46.32 12.94
N GLY A 53 4.29 47.32 12.36
CA GLY A 53 4.91 48.46 11.70
C GLY A 53 4.52 49.79 12.34
N GLY A 54 5.48 50.71 12.46
CA GLY A 54 5.28 52.06 12.98
C GLY A 54 5.48 53.15 11.92
N GLY A 55 4.91 54.33 12.18
CA GLY A 55 4.99 55.51 11.32
C GLY A 55 3.91 55.58 10.23
N PHE A 56 2.77 54.90 10.44
CA PHE A 56 1.60 55.06 9.58
C PHE A 56 0.82 56.30 10.01
N ARG A 57 0.55 57.21 9.07
CA ARG A 57 -0.41 58.29 9.30
C ARG A 57 -1.81 57.69 9.18
N ILE A 58 -2.45 57.42 10.32
CA ILE A 58 -3.85 56.99 10.34
C ILE A 58 -4.70 58.24 10.07
N VAL A 59 -5.22 58.36 8.85
CA VAL A 59 -6.21 59.39 8.50
C VAL A 59 -7.53 58.95 9.14
N LYS A 60 -7.87 59.52 10.30
CA LYS A 60 -9.10 59.17 11.03
C LYS A 60 -10.35 59.74 10.38
N ASP A 61 -10.23 60.88 9.72
CA ASP A 61 -11.34 61.56 9.07
C ASP A 61 -10.97 61.80 7.60
N TYR A 62 -11.39 60.89 6.73
CA TYR A 62 -11.30 61.11 5.29
C TYR A 62 -12.36 62.15 4.90
N ALA A 63 -11.96 63.42 4.85
CA ALA A 63 -12.69 64.45 4.14
C ALA A 63 -12.09 64.56 2.73
N PRO A 64 -12.84 64.27 1.65
CA PRO A 64 -12.32 64.45 0.31
C PRO A 64 -12.04 65.95 0.10
N GLY A 65 -10.76 66.32 -0.01
CA GLY A 65 -10.36 67.68 -0.32
C GLY A 65 -10.84 68.08 -1.72
N GLU A 66 -11.27 69.34 -1.88
CA GLU A 66 -11.84 69.93 -3.11
C GLU A 66 -10.87 69.99 -4.32
N GLY A 67 -9.77 69.24 -4.31
CA GLY A 67 -8.77 69.19 -5.39
C GLY A 67 -8.49 67.78 -5.95
N GLY A 68 -9.33 66.79 -5.65
CA GLY A 68 -9.13 65.42 -6.12
C GLY A 68 -9.51 65.24 -7.59
N ARG A 69 -8.52 65.09 -8.49
CA ARG A 69 -8.78 64.42 -9.78
C ARG A 69 -9.37 63.05 -9.48
N THR A 70 -10.60 62.82 -9.91
CA THR A 70 -11.24 61.51 -9.85
C THR A 70 -10.38 60.53 -10.64
N VAL A 71 -9.66 59.64 -9.95
CA VAL A 71 -9.07 58.48 -10.62
C VAL A 71 -10.24 57.55 -10.90
N ALA A 72 -10.77 57.62 -12.12
CA ALA A 72 -11.79 56.70 -12.58
C ALA A 72 -11.18 55.29 -12.62
N PHE A 73 -11.54 54.45 -11.66
CA PHE A 73 -11.33 53.02 -11.81
C PHE A 73 -12.16 52.55 -13.01
N PRO A 74 -11.57 51.85 -13.98
CA PRO A 74 -12.35 51.33 -15.10
C PRO A 74 -13.39 50.37 -14.52
N ALA A 75 -14.67 50.74 -14.65
CA ALA A 75 -15.80 49.88 -14.36
C ALA A 75 -15.90 48.76 -15.42
N LYS A 76 -14.87 47.91 -15.52
CA LYS A 76 -15.10 46.56 -16.04
C LYS A 76 -15.72 45.79 -14.89
N GLY A 77 -17.05 45.68 -14.95
CA GLY A 77 -17.85 44.97 -13.97
C GLY A 77 -17.26 43.60 -13.66
N LEU A 78 -17.35 43.18 -12.40
CA LEU A 78 -17.08 41.80 -12.05
C LEU A 78 -17.87 40.90 -13.01
N PRO A 79 -17.25 39.81 -13.53
CA PRO A 79 -17.96 38.90 -14.41
C PRO A 79 -19.27 38.48 -13.74
N ALA A 80 -20.35 38.47 -14.53
CA ALA A 80 -21.66 38.07 -14.04
C ALA A 80 -21.55 36.69 -13.37
N PRO A 81 -22.33 36.43 -12.30
CA PRO A 81 -22.30 35.13 -11.62
C PRO A 81 -22.50 33.95 -12.58
N GLU A 82 -23.25 34.17 -13.66
CA GLU A 82 -23.50 33.19 -14.73
C GLU A 82 -22.25 32.85 -15.55
N THR A 83 -21.41 33.84 -15.87
CA THR A 83 -20.12 33.60 -16.57
C THR A 83 -19.15 32.84 -15.67
N LEU A 84 -19.10 33.17 -14.37
CA LEU A 84 -18.33 32.43 -13.38
C LEU A 84 -18.81 30.98 -13.23
N GLN A 85 -20.12 30.75 -13.21
CA GLN A 85 -20.69 29.40 -13.16
C GLN A 85 -20.36 28.60 -14.42
N LYS A 86 -20.38 29.25 -15.60
CA LYS A 86 -20.03 28.63 -16.88
C LYS A 86 -18.54 28.25 -16.92
N GLU A 87 -17.65 29.15 -16.50
CA GLU A 87 -16.20 28.88 -16.41
C GLU A 87 -15.89 27.77 -15.39
N ILE A 88 -16.56 27.74 -14.24
CA ILE A 88 -16.44 26.64 -13.27
C ILE A 88 -16.93 25.32 -13.87
N GLY A 89 -18.00 25.35 -14.67
CA GLY A 89 -18.50 24.20 -15.43
C GLY A 89 -17.47 23.68 -16.43
N GLU A 90 -16.82 24.57 -17.17
CA GLU A 90 -15.76 24.25 -18.13
C GLU A 90 -14.51 23.68 -17.44
N ILE A 91 -14.09 24.26 -16.31
CA ILE A 91 -12.99 23.72 -15.50
C ILE A 91 -13.32 22.32 -14.98
N LYS A 92 -14.54 22.10 -14.47
CA LYS A 92 -14.99 20.76 -14.03
C LYS A 92 -14.96 19.75 -15.17
N ARG A 93 -15.37 20.17 -16.37
CA ARG A 93 -15.35 19.32 -17.57
C ARG A 93 -13.91 18.98 -18.00
N LEU A 94 -13.02 19.95 -18.05
CA LEU A 94 -11.60 19.72 -18.37
C LEU A 94 -10.93 18.82 -17.33
N ILE A 95 -11.25 18.97 -16.04
CA ILE A 95 -10.74 18.07 -14.98
C ILE A 95 -11.24 16.64 -15.21
N ALA A 96 -12.52 16.46 -15.52
CA ALA A 96 -13.09 15.15 -15.82
C ALA A 96 -12.46 14.52 -17.09
N GLU A 97 -12.27 15.29 -18.16
CA GLU A 97 -11.60 14.84 -19.39
C GLU A 97 -10.12 14.47 -19.13
N THR A 98 -9.41 15.26 -18.32
CA THR A 98 -8.01 14.97 -17.95
C THR A 98 -7.90 13.71 -17.07
N GLN A 99 -8.83 13.51 -16.12
CA GLN A 99 -8.92 12.29 -15.31
C GLN A 99 -9.24 11.06 -16.17
N SER A 100 -10.07 11.23 -17.20
CA SER A 100 -10.39 10.18 -18.17
C SER A 100 -9.15 9.76 -18.96
N MET A 101 -8.33 10.72 -19.40
CA MET A 101 -7.06 10.45 -20.10
C MET A 101 -6.03 9.72 -19.22
N VAL A 102 -5.98 10.03 -17.91
CA VAL A 102 -5.12 9.32 -16.95
C VAL A 102 -5.60 7.89 -16.72
N SER A 103 -6.92 7.65 -16.74
CA SER A 103 -7.52 6.33 -16.59
C SER A 103 -7.18 5.40 -17.76
N CYS A 104 -7.15 5.93 -18.99
CA CYS A 104 -6.72 5.19 -20.19
C CYS A 104 -5.22 4.85 -20.21
N ARG A 105 -4.39 5.55 -19.42
CA ARG A 105 -2.92 5.40 -19.44
C ARG A 105 -2.44 4.03 -18.94
N ASN A 106 -3.30 3.31 -18.21
CA ASN A 106 -3.03 2.00 -17.64
C ASN A 106 -3.63 0.83 -18.45
N GLY A 107 -4.21 1.08 -19.63
CA GLY A 107 -4.78 0.04 -20.48
C GLY A 107 -6.08 -0.61 -19.94
N VAL A 108 -6.74 0.05 -18.97
CA VAL A 108 -8.01 -0.38 -18.39
C VAL A 108 -9.06 0.68 -18.65
N GLU A 109 -10.01 0.39 -19.53
CA GLU A 109 -11.17 1.26 -19.74
C GLU A 109 -12.16 1.11 -18.58
N GLY A 110 -12.62 2.22 -18.03
CA GLY A 110 -13.65 2.24 -17.00
C GLY A 110 -13.57 3.48 -16.10
N PRO A 111 -14.38 3.51 -15.03
CA PRO A 111 -14.31 4.56 -14.03
C PRO A 111 -12.95 4.61 -13.32
N GLN A 112 -12.64 5.76 -12.72
CA GLN A 112 -11.38 6.00 -12.01
C GLN A 112 -11.13 4.94 -10.92
N GLU A 113 -12.16 4.49 -10.22
CA GLU A 113 -12.07 3.50 -9.15
C GLU A 113 -11.55 2.15 -9.66
N LEU A 114 -11.91 1.77 -10.89
CA LEU A 114 -11.42 0.55 -11.53
C LEU A 114 -9.94 0.68 -11.93
N ALA A 115 -9.55 1.86 -12.45
CA ALA A 115 -8.16 2.14 -12.80
C ALA A 115 -7.25 2.15 -11.57
N GLU A 116 -7.73 2.70 -10.44
CA GLU A 116 -7.02 2.67 -9.16
C GLU A 116 -6.82 1.26 -8.63
N GLU A 117 -7.84 0.40 -8.72
CA GLU A 117 -7.72 -1.01 -8.32
C GLU A 117 -6.74 -1.77 -9.21
N TYR A 118 -6.73 -1.52 -10.53
CA TYR A 118 -5.71 -2.06 -11.43
C TYR A 118 -4.30 -1.65 -10.99
N THR A 119 -4.07 -0.37 -10.69
CA THR A 119 -2.77 0.10 -10.19
C THR A 119 -2.40 -0.58 -8.87
N SER A 120 -3.36 -0.82 -7.97
CA SER A 120 -3.13 -1.59 -6.75
C SER A 120 -2.68 -3.03 -7.05
N LEU A 121 -3.24 -3.69 -8.06
CA LEU A 121 -2.82 -5.03 -8.46
C LEU A 121 -1.43 -5.02 -9.11
N ALA A 122 -1.20 -4.10 -10.06
CA ALA A 122 0.09 -3.98 -10.73
C ALA A 122 1.26 -3.72 -9.75
N THR A 123 1.01 -2.93 -8.69
CA THR A 123 2.02 -2.65 -7.65
C THR A 123 2.24 -3.81 -6.68
N THR A 124 1.38 -4.83 -6.64
CA THR A 124 1.45 -5.97 -5.71
C THR A 124 2.05 -7.24 -6.32
N LYS A 125 2.90 -7.10 -7.35
CA LYS A 125 3.53 -8.19 -8.11
C LYS A 125 2.54 -9.11 -8.83
N VAL A 126 1.29 -8.68 -9.01
CA VAL A 126 0.37 -9.32 -9.96
C VAL A 126 0.85 -8.94 -11.36
N SER A 127 1.03 -9.92 -12.25
CA SER A 127 1.44 -9.61 -13.61
C SER A 127 0.39 -8.73 -14.30
N GLU A 128 0.83 -7.79 -15.13
CA GLU A 128 -0.07 -6.88 -15.86
C GLU A 128 -1.13 -7.67 -16.64
N SER A 129 -0.72 -8.76 -17.29
CA SER A 129 -1.61 -9.66 -18.01
C SER A 129 -2.70 -10.31 -17.15
N LEU A 130 -2.41 -10.61 -15.88
CA LEU A 130 -3.38 -11.16 -14.96
C LEU A 130 -4.28 -10.07 -14.39
N ALA A 131 -3.70 -8.93 -14.02
CA ALA A 131 -4.45 -7.76 -13.54
C ALA A 131 -5.47 -7.29 -14.59
N GLN A 132 -5.07 -7.21 -15.86
CA GLN A 132 -5.96 -6.81 -16.95
C GLN A 132 -7.08 -7.83 -17.18
N LYS A 133 -6.78 -9.14 -17.15
CA LYS A 133 -7.81 -10.20 -17.18
C LYS A 133 -8.81 -10.08 -16.02
N MET A 134 -8.33 -9.76 -14.82
CA MET A 134 -9.20 -9.53 -13.66
C MET A 134 -10.11 -8.32 -13.89
N MET A 135 -9.58 -7.20 -14.40
CA MET A 135 -10.39 -6.00 -14.68
C MET A 135 -11.46 -6.25 -15.75
N THR A 136 -11.12 -6.93 -16.84
CA THR A 136 -12.08 -7.32 -17.88
C THR A 136 -13.20 -8.18 -17.31
N ARG A 137 -12.87 -9.14 -16.43
CA ARG A 137 -13.88 -9.98 -15.77
C ARG A 137 -14.78 -9.19 -14.82
N LEU A 138 -14.24 -8.23 -14.08
CA LEU A 138 -15.03 -7.35 -13.20
C LEU A 138 -16.02 -6.50 -13.99
N ARG A 139 -15.60 -5.94 -15.13
CA ARG A 139 -16.49 -5.15 -16.01
C ARG A 139 -17.70 -5.97 -16.48
N GLY A 140 -17.53 -7.27 -16.70
CA GLY A 140 -18.63 -8.16 -17.09
C GLY A 140 -19.50 -8.64 -15.91
N GLN A 141 -19.01 -8.55 -14.67
CA GLN A 141 -19.71 -9.06 -13.48
C GLN A 141 -20.46 -7.96 -12.70
N LEU A 142 -19.96 -6.73 -12.72
CA LEU A 142 -20.54 -5.62 -11.96
C LEU A 142 -21.35 -4.69 -12.87
N PRO A 143 -22.51 -4.20 -12.41
CA PRO A 143 -23.23 -3.15 -13.12
C PRO A 143 -22.43 -1.84 -13.10
N PRO A 144 -22.72 -0.87 -14.00
CA PRO A 144 -21.98 0.38 -14.10
C PRO A 144 -21.82 1.15 -12.78
N GLU A 145 -22.84 1.14 -11.92
CA GLU A 145 -22.80 1.77 -10.59
C GLU A 145 -21.84 1.03 -9.65
N GLY A 146 -21.75 -0.29 -9.79
CA GLY A 146 -20.81 -1.12 -9.03
C GLY A 146 -19.35 -0.86 -9.40
N LEU A 147 -19.08 -0.44 -10.64
CA LEU A 147 -17.75 -0.07 -11.13
C LEU A 147 -17.28 1.31 -10.64
N ARG A 148 -18.14 2.08 -9.97
CA ARG A 148 -17.81 3.36 -9.33
C ARG A 148 -17.73 3.26 -7.80
N ASP A 149 -17.89 2.05 -7.26
CA ASP A 149 -17.89 1.80 -5.82
C ASP A 149 -16.65 0.97 -5.47
N ARG A 150 -15.65 1.64 -4.86
CA ARG A 150 -14.37 1.00 -4.47
C ARG A 150 -14.58 -0.24 -3.60
N THR A 151 -15.56 -0.24 -2.72
CA THR A 151 -15.83 -1.37 -1.81
C THR A 151 -16.39 -2.56 -2.59
N LYS A 152 -17.31 -2.32 -3.52
CA LYS A 152 -17.83 -3.38 -4.40
C LYS A 152 -16.76 -3.95 -5.31
N ILE A 153 -15.94 -3.09 -5.94
CA ILE A 153 -14.82 -3.50 -6.79
C ILE A 153 -13.85 -4.38 -6.00
N ARG A 154 -13.39 -3.91 -4.83
CA ARG A 154 -12.45 -4.66 -3.98
C ARG A 154 -13.02 -6.01 -3.53
N THR A 155 -14.32 -6.06 -3.22
CA THR A 155 -15.01 -7.29 -2.86
C THR A 155 -15.06 -8.27 -4.02
N ALA A 156 -15.37 -7.79 -5.22
CA ALA A 156 -15.38 -8.61 -6.42
C ALA A 156 -13.97 -9.12 -6.79
N VAL A 157 -12.92 -8.28 -6.68
CA VAL A 157 -11.51 -8.71 -6.83
C VAL A 157 -11.18 -9.85 -5.87
N ARG A 158 -11.57 -9.73 -4.60
CA ARG A 158 -11.35 -10.80 -3.60
C ARG A 158 -12.07 -12.09 -4.00
N GLY A 159 -13.29 -11.99 -4.54
CA GLY A 159 -14.02 -13.12 -5.10
C GLY A 159 -13.25 -13.78 -6.24
N LEU A 160 -12.74 -13.00 -7.19
CA LEU A 160 -11.92 -13.51 -8.29
C LEU A 160 -10.66 -14.22 -7.79
N VAL A 161 -9.95 -13.65 -6.82
CA VAL A 161 -8.76 -14.29 -6.23
C VAL A 161 -9.12 -15.60 -5.55
N LYS A 162 -10.23 -15.62 -4.80
CA LYS A 162 -10.74 -16.83 -4.16
C LYS A 162 -11.03 -17.93 -5.19
N ASP A 163 -11.64 -17.59 -6.32
CA ASP A 163 -11.97 -18.55 -7.37
C ASP A 163 -10.73 -19.05 -8.13
N MET A 164 -9.67 -18.24 -8.20
CA MET A 164 -8.41 -18.61 -8.85
C MET A 164 -7.55 -19.54 -8.00
N ILE A 165 -7.63 -19.45 -6.66
CA ILE A 165 -6.80 -20.24 -5.75
C ILE A 165 -7.57 -21.50 -5.34
N ARG A 166 -7.18 -22.65 -5.93
CA ARG A 166 -7.69 -23.95 -5.50
C ARG A 166 -7.05 -24.34 -4.17
N CYS A 167 -7.86 -24.38 -3.12
CA CYS A 167 -7.45 -24.90 -1.81
C CYS A 167 -7.78 -26.40 -1.70
N THR A 168 -6.93 -27.14 -0.99
CA THR A 168 -7.16 -28.55 -0.64
C THR A 168 -6.80 -28.76 0.83
N ASP A 169 -7.34 -29.79 1.48
CA ASP A 169 -7.00 -30.14 2.87
C ASP A 169 -5.60 -30.77 3.02
N GLY A 170 -4.85 -30.84 1.92
CA GLY A 170 -3.51 -31.39 1.82
C GLY A 170 -3.43 -32.55 0.83
N ILE A 171 -2.47 -33.43 1.07
CA ILE A 171 -2.24 -34.64 0.31
C ILE A 171 -3.34 -35.64 0.67
N ALA A 172 -4.19 -35.97 -0.29
CA ALA A 172 -5.24 -36.98 -0.12
C ALA A 172 -4.62 -38.37 -0.06
N LEU A 173 -4.67 -38.99 1.13
CA LEU A 173 -4.19 -40.35 1.35
C LEU A 173 -5.27 -41.37 0.98
N LYS A 174 -4.87 -42.45 0.30
CA LYS A 174 -5.78 -43.53 -0.11
C LYS A 174 -5.69 -44.68 0.91
N PRO A 175 -6.80 -45.11 1.54
CA PRO A 175 -6.80 -46.26 2.45
C PRO A 175 -6.24 -47.51 1.76
N GLY A 176 -5.37 -48.25 2.46
CA GLY A 176 -4.77 -49.48 1.94
C GLY A 176 -3.79 -49.30 0.79
N ARG A 177 -3.43 -48.07 0.42
CA ARG A 177 -2.45 -47.80 -0.64
C ARG A 177 -1.51 -46.66 -0.27
N CYS A 178 -0.21 -46.96 -0.31
CA CYS A 178 0.84 -45.97 -0.16
C CYS A 178 0.69 -44.82 -1.18
N THR A 179 0.52 -43.61 -0.67
CA THR A 179 0.48 -42.40 -1.48
C THR A 179 1.91 -41.89 -1.68
N ARG A 180 2.35 -41.74 -2.93
CA ARG A 180 3.71 -41.31 -3.27
C ARG A 180 3.66 -39.91 -3.88
N VAL A 181 4.41 -38.96 -3.32
CA VAL A 181 4.40 -37.55 -3.75
C VAL A 181 5.81 -37.07 -3.99
N ALA A 182 6.10 -36.66 -5.22
CA ALA A 182 7.39 -36.08 -5.61
C ALA A 182 7.32 -34.56 -5.68
N PHE A 183 8.34 -33.90 -5.13
CA PHE A 183 8.48 -32.45 -5.15
C PHE A 183 9.43 -32.07 -6.26
N ILE A 184 8.92 -31.36 -7.27
CA ILE A 184 9.67 -30.98 -8.47
C ILE A 184 9.67 -29.45 -8.60
N GLY A 185 10.77 -28.88 -9.08
CA GLY A 185 10.89 -27.44 -9.32
C GLY A 185 12.33 -26.94 -9.21
N PRO A 186 12.57 -25.65 -9.53
CA PRO A 186 13.92 -25.10 -9.58
C PRO A 186 14.63 -25.10 -8.22
N THR A 187 15.92 -24.81 -8.23
CA THR A 187 16.69 -24.61 -7.00
C THR A 187 16.12 -23.43 -6.21
N GLY A 188 16.14 -23.51 -4.89
CA GLY A 188 15.71 -22.40 -4.02
C GLY A 188 14.20 -22.22 -3.80
N VAL A 189 13.31 -22.90 -4.54
CA VAL A 189 11.84 -22.76 -4.34
C VAL A 189 11.29 -23.37 -3.04
N GLY A 190 12.14 -24.03 -2.25
CA GLY A 190 11.76 -24.55 -0.92
C GLY A 190 11.26 -26.00 -0.87
N LYS A 191 11.57 -26.85 -1.86
CA LYS A 191 11.15 -28.28 -1.91
C LYS A 191 11.50 -29.06 -0.63
N THR A 192 12.79 -29.17 -0.33
CA THR A 192 13.35 -29.82 0.86
C THR A 192 12.73 -29.31 2.17
N THR A 193 12.58 -27.98 2.29
CA THR A 193 11.98 -27.35 3.48
C THR A 193 10.48 -27.65 3.59
N THR A 194 9.76 -27.70 2.47
CA THR A 194 8.34 -28.08 2.45
C THR A 194 8.16 -29.54 2.83
N ILE A 195 9.02 -30.45 2.34
CA ILE A 195 9.00 -31.86 2.75
C ILE A 195 9.22 -31.98 4.25
N ALA A 196 10.22 -31.30 4.80
CA ALA A 196 10.47 -31.31 6.25
C ALA A 196 9.23 -30.89 7.06
N LYS A 197 8.51 -29.85 6.62
CA LYS A 197 7.26 -29.42 7.25
C LYS A 197 6.15 -30.47 7.13
N LEU A 198 6.00 -31.08 5.96
CA LEU A 198 4.97 -32.09 5.71
C LEU A 198 5.23 -33.37 6.50
N VAL A 199 6.49 -33.81 6.62
CA VAL A 199 6.87 -34.93 7.49
C VAL A 199 6.34 -34.70 8.90
N SER A 200 6.63 -33.55 9.50
CA SER A 200 6.15 -33.21 10.85
C SER A 200 4.63 -33.16 10.93
N ILE A 201 3.94 -32.54 9.95
CA ILE A 201 2.47 -32.43 9.95
C ILE A 201 1.80 -33.79 9.86
N TYR A 202 2.23 -34.66 8.93
CA TYR A 202 1.57 -35.96 8.72
C TYR A 202 1.94 -36.97 9.80
N ALA A 203 3.19 -36.99 10.27
CA ALA A 203 3.57 -37.83 11.41
C ALA A 203 2.81 -37.46 12.68
N HIS A 204 2.65 -36.15 12.97
CA HIS A 204 1.85 -35.70 14.11
C HIS A 204 0.36 -36.04 13.98
N ARG A 205 -0.15 -36.17 12.75
CA ARG A 205 -1.50 -36.68 12.45
C ARG A 205 -1.60 -38.22 12.54
N GLY A 206 -0.59 -38.90 13.05
CA GLY A 206 -0.56 -40.36 13.23
C GLY A 206 -0.41 -41.15 11.93
N ARG A 207 0.08 -40.54 10.85
CA ARG A 207 0.29 -41.22 9.56
C ARG A 207 1.66 -41.85 9.50
N GLU A 208 1.73 -43.01 8.88
CA GLU A 208 3.01 -43.66 8.58
C GLU A 208 3.68 -42.98 7.39
N VAL A 209 4.59 -42.05 7.68
CA VAL A 209 5.34 -41.30 6.67
C VAL A 209 6.72 -41.93 6.46
N ALA A 210 7.22 -41.92 5.23
CA ALA A 210 8.62 -42.16 4.90
C ALA A 210 9.13 -41.11 3.91
N VAL A 211 10.45 -40.90 3.88
CA VAL A 211 11.08 -39.92 3.00
C VAL A 211 12.11 -40.58 2.11
N ILE A 212 12.13 -40.20 0.83
CA ILE A 212 13.19 -40.54 -0.12
C ILE A 212 13.80 -39.22 -0.57
N THR A 213 15.13 -39.09 -0.54
CA THR A 213 15.81 -37.91 -1.10
C THR A 213 16.85 -38.34 -2.12
N ASN A 214 16.81 -37.68 -3.27
CA ASN A 214 17.82 -37.77 -4.32
C ASN A 214 18.62 -36.46 -4.47
N ASP A 215 18.30 -35.41 -3.70
CA ASP A 215 19.08 -34.15 -3.68
C ASP A 215 20.41 -34.34 -2.95
N THR A 216 21.31 -35.09 -3.59
CA THR A 216 22.67 -35.39 -3.13
C THR A 216 23.68 -34.35 -3.61
N TYR A 217 23.28 -33.44 -4.51
CA TYR A 217 24.10 -32.31 -4.94
C TYR A 217 24.28 -31.30 -3.80
N ARG A 218 23.27 -31.15 -2.94
CA ARG A 218 23.32 -30.28 -1.75
C ARG A 218 23.51 -31.11 -0.49
N ILE A 219 24.78 -31.39 -0.14
CA ILE A 219 25.14 -32.18 1.06
C ILE A 219 24.37 -31.72 2.32
N ALA A 220 24.26 -30.40 2.53
CA ALA A 220 23.53 -29.84 3.68
C ALA A 220 22.00 -30.05 3.63
N ALA A 221 21.39 -30.18 2.44
CA ALA A 221 19.95 -30.41 2.30
C ALA A 221 19.57 -31.83 2.72
N ALA A 222 20.38 -32.82 2.32
CA ALA A 222 20.20 -34.21 2.76
C ALA A 222 20.34 -34.33 4.29
N GLU A 223 21.34 -33.69 4.90
CA GLU A 223 21.51 -33.66 6.35
C GLU A 223 20.37 -32.95 7.08
N GLN A 224 19.81 -31.88 6.50
CA GLN A 224 18.65 -31.18 7.06
C GLN A 224 17.43 -32.09 7.16
N ILE A 225 17.06 -32.79 6.07
CA ILE A 225 15.89 -33.69 6.10
C ILE A 225 16.19 -34.88 7.02
N LYS A 226 17.39 -35.47 6.99
CA LYS A 226 17.76 -36.55 7.91
C LYS A 226 17.55 -36.16 9.37
N ARG A 227 18.02 -34.98 9.77
CA ARG A 227 17.85 -34.49 11.14
C ARG A 227 16.38 -34.33 11.51
N VAL A 228 15.56 -33.75 10.64
CA VAL A 228 14.10 -33.63 10.88
C VAL A 228 13.44 -35.01 10.98
N ALA A 229 13.78 -35.92 10.08
CA ALA A 229 13.25 -37.28 10.06
C ALA A 229 13.62 -38.04 11.36
N GLN A 230 14.87 -37.94 11.80
CA GLN A 230 15.34 -38.52 13.08
C GLN A 230 14.59 -37.94 14.29
N LEU A 231 14.41 -36.61 14.33
CA LEU A 231 13.69 -35.95 15.41
C LEU A 231 12.22 -36.39 15.53
N VAL A 232 11.58 -36.70 14.39
CA VAL A 232 10.17 -37.10 14.31
C VAL A 232 10.01 -38.63 14.32
N GLY A 233 11.10 -39.40 14.21
CA GLY A 233 11.07 -40.86 14.14
C GLY A 233 10.59 -41.42 12.79
N VAL A 234 10.78 -40.69 11.71
CA VAL A 234 10.35 -41.07 10.35
C VAL A 234 11.52 -41.70 9.58
N PRO A 235 11.32 -42.86 8.92
CA PRO A 235 12.35 -43.48 8.10
C PRO A 235 12.69 -42.63 6.87
N ILE A 236 13.99 -42.58 6.52
CA ILE A 236 14.49 -41.84 5.37
C ILE A 236 15.51 -42.67 4.58
N ARG A 237 15.40 -42.63 3.24
CA ARG A 237 16.42 -43.16 2.34
C ARG A 237 17.05 -42.05 1.51
N VAL A 238 18.38 -41.98 1.53
CA VAL A 238 19.15 -41.16 0.58
C VAL A 238 19.54 -42.05 -0.60
N CYS A 239 19.13 -41.67 -1.80
CA CYS A 239 19.35 -42.44 -3.01
C CYS A 239 20.23 -41.63 -3.98
N GLN A 240 21.31 -42.25 -4.47
CA GLN A 240 22.20 -41.64 -5.47
C GLN A 240 21.89 -42.13 -6.89
N ARG A 241 21.27 -43.30 -7.01
CA ARG A 241 20.97 -43.94 -8.30
C ARG A 241 19.49 -44.24 -8.47
N PRO A 242 18.95 -44.26 -9.70
CA PRO A 242 17.54 -44.57 -9.96
C PRO A 242 17.10 -45.92 -9.37
N GLN A 243 17.95 -46.94 -9.40
CA GLN A 243 17.65 -48.27 -8.86
C GLN A 243 17.41 -48.23 -7.34
N GLU A 244 18.13 -47.36 -6.62
CA GLU A 244 17.96 -47.19 -5.17
C GLU A 244 16.62 -46.52 -4.83
N ILE A 245 16.10 -45.67 -5.72
CA ILE A 245 14.77 -45.08 -5.55
C ILE A 245 13.70 -46.17 -5.72
N ALA A 246 13.83 -47.03 -6.72
CA ALA A 246 12.89 -48.14 -6.94
C ALA A 246 12.85 -49.08 -5.72
N GLN A 247 14.02 -49.45 -5.20
CA GLN A 247 14.14 -50.26 -3.99
C GLN A 247 13.50 -49.58 -2.76
N ALA A 248 13.75 -48.29 -2.56
CA ALA A 248 13.16 -47.54 -1.45
C ALA A 248 11.63 -47.41 -1.55
N LEU A 249 11.10 -47.30 -2.77
CA LEU A 249 9.65 -47.26 -3.00
C LEU A 249 8.97 -48.60 -2.69
N GLU A 250 9.66 -49.72 -2.93
CA GLU A 250 9.22 -51.05 -2.52
C GLU A 250 9.33 -51.24 -1.00
N GLU A 251 10.46 -50.84 -0.40
CA GLU A 251 10.70 -50.87 1.05
C GLU A 251 9.62 -50.12 1.82
N PHE A 252 9.20 -48.96 1.33
CA PHE A 252 8.19 -48.11 1.98
C PHE A 252 6.76 -48.32 1.44
N SER A 253 6.50 -49.42 0.72
CA SER A 253 5.19 -49.70 0.10
C SER A 253 4.05 -49.91 1.09
N ASN A 254 4.37 -50.26 2.35
CA ASN A 254 3.42 -50.45 3.45
C ASN A 254 3.07 -49.15 4.19
N ARG A 255 3.74 -48.03 3.88
CA ARG A 255 3.51 -46.73 4.53
C ARG A 255 2.27 -46.03 3.96
N ASP A 256 1.67 -45.15 4.75
CA ASP A 256 0.57 -44.29 4.29
C ASP A 256 1.05 -43.29 3.21
N LEU A 257 2.23 -42.69 3.43
CA LEU A 257 2.76 -41.59 2.64
C LEU A 257 4.27 -41.68 2.44
N VAL A 258 4.71 -41.60 1.19
CA VAL A 258 6.13 -41.43 0.83
C VAL A 258 6.32 -40.07 0.17
N LEU A 259 7.15 -39.23 0.79
CA LEU A 259 7.55 -37.92 0.26
C LEU A 259 8.91 -38.03 -0.42
N ILE A 260 9.01 -37.58 -1.67
CA ILE A 260 10.20 -37.72 -2.50
C ILE A 260 10.80 -36.34 -2.78
N ASP A 261 11.98 -36.06 -2.23
CA ASP A 261 12.77 -34.86 -2.52
C ASP A 261 13.65 -35.09 -3.74
N THR A 262 13.50 -34.23 -4.75
CA THR A 262 14.32 -34.29 -5.96
C THR A 262 15.29 -33.13 -6.00
N ALA A 263 16.46 -33.33 -6.61
CA ALA A 263 17.37 -32.24 -6.92
C ALA A 263 16.64 -31.11 -7.69
N GLY A 264 16.94 -29.86 -7.35
CA GLY A 264 16.46 -28.72 -8.14
C GLY A 264 17.19 -28.63 -9.47
N ARG A 265 16.45 -28.39 -10.55
CA ARG A 265 17.00 -28.08 -11.88
C ARG A 265 16.39 -26.79 -12.40
N SER A 266 17.23 -25.90 -12.93
CA SER A 266 16.85 -24.65 -13.59
C SER A 266 16.36 -24.89 -15.00
#